data_AF-A0A5C7WC99-F1
#
_entry.id   AF-A0A5C7WC99-F1
#
_cell.length_a   1.000
_cell.length_b   1.000
_cell.length_c   1.000
_cell.angle_alpha   90.00
_cell.angle_beta   90.00
_cell.angle_gamma   90.00
#
_symmetry.space_group_name_H-M   'P 1'
#
loop_
_entity.id
_entity.type
_entity.pdbx_description
1 polymer ?
#
loop_
_entity_poly.entity_id
_entity_poly.type
_entity_poly.pdbx_seq_one_letter_code
_entity_poly.pdbx_strand_id
1 'polypeptide(L)'
;MKALNFAIFLVLGSSNIAYALPDSDSKHLVTSCQALVEIYAKRDQQHLLAGLTTSTSAALRAGYCRGVLDEFRRRTDFCYQGDWYVQASRIADYPEYAEQLPAVDELLKQSCAI
;
A
#
# COMPACT_ATOMS: atom_id res chain seq x y z
N MET A 1 -27.36 -19.61 -39.51
CA MET A 1 -27.60 -19.43 -38.07
C MET A 1 -27.64 -20.79 -37.40
N LYS A 2 -26.61 -21.15 -36.61
CA LYS A 2 -26.68 -22.08 -35.47
C LYS A 2 -25.32 -22.11 -34.77
N ALA A 3 -25.38 -21.97 -33.45
CA ALA A 3 -24.33 -21.45 -32.59
C ALA A 3 -23.15 -22.42 -32.39
N LEU A 4 -21.94 -21.90 -32.54
CA LEU A 4 -20.71 -22.55 -32.10
C LEU A 4 -20.58 -22.31 -30.59
N ASN A 5 -20.76 -23.37 -29.83
CA ASN A 5 -20.86 -23.37 -28.37
C ASN A 5 -19.45 -23.27 -27.75
N PHE A 6 -19.00 -22.06 -27.45
CA PHE A 6 -17.69 -21.81 -26.83
C PHE A 6 -17.83 -21.85 -25.29
N ALA A 7 -17.90 -23.06 -24.73
CA ALA A 7 -17.91 -23.26 -23.28
C ALA A 7 -16.48 -23.10 -22.72
N ILE A 8 -16.08 -21.87 -22.43
CA ILE A 8 -14.88 -21.58 -21.62
C ILE A 8 -15.23 -21.87 -20.16
N PHE A 9 -14.76 -23.00 -19.65
CA PHE A 9 -14.78 -23.30 -18.22
C PHE A 9 -13.76 -22.41 -17.52
N LEU A 10 -14.23 -21.34 -16.86
CA LEU A 10 -13.48 -20.59 -15.86
C LEU A 10 -13.31 -21.49 -14.62
N VAL A 11 -12.17 -22.18 -14.54
CA VAL A 11 -11.76 -22.85 -13.31
C VAL A 11 -11.40 -21.77 -12.29
N LEU A 12 -12.31 -21.53 -11.35
CA LEU A 12 -12.06 -20.74 -10.15
C LEU A 12 -10.96 -21.43 -9.34
N GLY A 13 -9.74 -20.92 -9.48
CA GLY A 13 -8.60 -21.36 -8.69
C GLY A 13 -8.86 -21.14 -7.21
N SER A 14 -8.60 -22.20 -6.43
CA SER A 14 -8.75 -22.24 -4.98
C SER A 14 -7.99 -21.10 -4.30
N SER A 15 -8.71 -20.23 -3.58
CA SER A 15 -8.10 -19.21 -2.74
C SER A 15 -7.40 -19.87 -1.56
N ASN A 16 -6.08 -19.99 -1.60
CA ASN A 16 -5.28 -20.17 -0.39
C ASN A 16 -5.37 -18.87 0.39
N ILE A 17 -6.23 -18.81 1.41
CA ILE A 17 -6.22 -17.70 2.37
C ILE A 17 -4.96 -17.91 3.22
N ALA A 18 -3.86 -17.27 2.82
CA ALA A 18 -2.70 -17.14 3.68
C ALA A 18 -3.10 -16.21 4.83
N TYR A 19 -3.19 -16.75 6.04
CA TYR A 19 -3.27 -15.94 7.25
C TYR A 19 -1.90 -15.27 7.42
N ALA A 20 -1.79 -14.02 6.96
CA ALA A 20 -0.61 -13.23 7.22
C ALA A 20 -0.53 -12.94 8.72
N LEU A 21 0.66 -13.10 9.28
CA LEU A 21 0.92 -12.72 10.66
C LEU A 21 0.80 -11.19 10.78
N PRO A 22 0.30 -10.63 11.90
CA PRO A 22 0.19 -9.19 12.08
C PRO A 22 1.52 -8.44 11.83
N ASP A 23 2.64 -9.07 12.18
CA ASP A 23 3.98 -8.55 11.90
C ASP A 23 4.28 -8.51 10.39
N SER A 24 3.88 -9.54 9.63
CA SER A 24 4.08 -9.55 8.18
C SER A 24 3.24 -8.50 7.46
N ASP A 25 2.02 -8.24 7.91
CA ASP A 25 1.18 -7.19 7.31
C ASP A 25 1.69 -5.79 7.64
N SER A 26 2.17 -5.60 8.86
CA SER A 26 2.74 -4.33 9.32
C SER A 26 4.04 -4.02 8.57
N LYS A 27 4.94 -5.02 8.42
CA LYS A 27 6.14 -4.92 7.59
C LYS A 27 5.80 -4.64 6.13
N HIS A 28 4.78 -5.31 5.60
CA HIS A 28 4.34 -5.07 4.23
C HIS A 28 3.83 -3.65 4.04
N LEU A 29 3.08 -3.10 4.99
CA LEU A 29 2.61 -1.71 4.95
C LEU A 29 3.77 -0.72 5.04
N VAL A 30 4.71 -0.91 5.98
CA VAL A 30 5.89 -0.05 6.15
C VAL A 30 6.74 -0.01 4.88
N THR A 31 7.14 -1.18 4.37
CA THR A 31 7.95 -1.27 3.13
C THR A 31 7.21 -0.73 1.91
N SER A 32 5.88 -0.82 1.88
CA SER A 32 5.06 -0.24 0.83
C SER A 32 5.01 1.29 0.89
N CYS A 33 4.92 1.86 2.10
CA CYS A 33 4.95 3.31 2.28
C CYS A 33 6.35 3.89 2.06
N GLN A 34 7.43 3.16 2.37
CA GLN A 34 8.79 3.52 1.97
C GLN A 34 8.92 3.65 0.45
N ALA A 35 8.42 2.65 -0.30
CA ALA A 35 8.41 2.71 -1.77
C ALA A 35 7.59 3.91 -2.29
N LEU A 36 6.45 4.23 -1.67
CA LEU A 36 5.66 5.39 -2.01
C LEU A 36 6.44 6.69 -1.81
N VAL A 37 7.05 6.87 -0.64
CA VAL A 37 7.78 8.09 -0.27
C VAL A 37 8.98 8.29 -1.19
N GLU A 38 9.71 7.22 -1.50
CA GLU A 38 10.84 7.24 -2.43
C GLU A 38 10.42 7.67 -3.85
N ILE A 39 9.31 7.16 -4.36
CA ILE A 39 8.79 7.54 -5.69
C ILE A 39 8.42 9.03 -5.71
N TYR A 40 7.78 9.54 -4.67
CA TYR A 40 7.37 10.95 -4.61
C TYR A 40 8.56 11.89 -4.38
N ALA A 41 9.55 11.50 -3.57
CA ALA A 41 10.81 12.24 -3.45
C ALA A 41 11.54 12.32 -4.79
N LYS A 42 11.61 11.22 -5.54
CA LYS A 42 12.15 11.20 -6.91
C LYS A 42 11.30 12.03 -7.87
N ARG A 43 9.97 12.07 -7.70
CA ARG A 43 9.08 12.91 -8.50
C ARG A 43 9.30 14.39 -8.20
N ASP A 44 9.54 14.79 -6.96
CA ASP A 44 9.78 16.20 -6.66
C ASP A 44 11.20 16.63 -7.10
N GLN A 45 12.15 15.69 -7.20
CA GLN A 45 13.50 15.96 -7.71
C GLN A 45 13.64 15.82 -9.23
N GLN A 46 12.83 14.97 -9.87
CA GLN A 46 12.99 14.60 -11.29
C GLN A 46 11.71 14.75 -12.13
N HIS A 47 10.62 15.26 -11.54
CA HIS A 47 9.26 15.63 -12.04
C HIS A 47 8.59 14.76 -13.10
N LEU A 48 9.30 14.43 -14.18
CA LEU A 48 8.85 13.66 -15.33
C LEU A 48 9.45 12.24 -15.39
N LEU A 49 10.63 12.01 -14.80
CA LEU A 49 11.32 10.72 -14.93
C LEU A 49 10.89 9.67 -13.89
N ALA A 50 10.24 10.05 -12.79
CA ALA A 50 9.84 9.10 -11.75
C ALA A 50 8.93 7.99 -12.29
N GLY A 51 8.04 8.29 -13.25
CA GLY A 51 7.21 7.28 -13.92
C GLY A 51 7.99 6.34 -14.85
N LEU A 52 9.18 6.75 -15.31
CA LEU A 52 10.04 5.96 -16.21
C LEU A 52 11.11 5.17 -15.46
N THR A 53 11.52 5.63 -14.28
CA THR A 53 12.60 5.02 -13.47
C THR A 53 12.07 4.14 -12.34
N THR A 54 10.78 4.21 -12.03
CA THR A 54 10.14 3.36 -11.02
C THR A 54 9.88 1.96 -11.58
N SER A 55 10.34 0.93 -10.89
CA SER A 55 10.02 -0.46 -11.25
C SER A 55 8.54 -0.76 -11.02
N THR A 56 7.98 -1.71 -11.78
CA THR A 56 6.59 -2.14 -11.62
C THR A 56 6.29 -2.62 -10.20
N SER A 57 7.23 -3.32 -9.55
CA SER A 57 7.09 -3.79 -8.17
C SER A 57 7.07 -2.65 -7.14
N ALA A 58 7.86 -1.60 -7.35
CA ALA A 58 7.83 -0.41 -6.49
C ALA A 58 6.52 0.37 -6.68
N ALA A 59 6.05 0.53 -7.92
CA ALA A 59 4.78 1.16 -8.21
C ALA A 59 3.58 0.42 -7.58
N LEU A 60 3.56 -0.92 -7.64
CA LEU A 60 2.51 -1.72 -7.00
C LEU A 60 2.52 -1.58 -5.48
N ARG A 61 3.70 -1.62 -4.85
CA ARG A 61 3.85 -1.38 -3.41
C ARG A 61 3.39 0.02 -3.01
N ALA A 62 3.77 1.03 -3.77
CA ALA A 62 3.30 2.38 -3.52
C ALA A 62 1.78 2.51 -3.67
N GLY A 63 1.20 1.87 -4.69
CA GLY A 63 -0.24 1.77 -4.87
C GLY A 63 -0.95 1.11 -3.67
N TYR A 64 -0.35 0.05 -3.11
CA TYR A 64 -0.86 -0.61 -1.90
C TYR A 64 -0.89 0.36 -0.70
N CYS A 65 0.22 1.03 -0.38
CA CYS A 65 0.23 2.01 0.72
C CYS A 65 -0.82 3.10 0.51
N ARG A 66 -0.88 3.69 -0.69
CA ARG A 66 -1.86 4.74 -1.03
C ARG A 66 -3.29 4.26 -0.81
N GLY A 67 -3.63 3.07 -1.29
CA GLY A 67 -4.97 2.49 -1.17
C GLY A 67 -5.38 2.21 0.28
N VAL A 68 -4.46 1.67 1.09
CA VAL A 68 -4.71 1.42 2.53
C VAL A 68 -4.97 2.74 3.26
N LEU A 69 -4.14 3.77 3.03
CA LEU A 69 -4.33 5.09 3.63
C LEU A 69 -5.66 5.71 3.21
N ASP A 70 -5.99 5.69 1.92
CA ASP A 70 -7.23 6.26 1.40
C ASP A 70 -8.47 5.57 1.99
N GLU A 71 -8.44 4.24 2.12
CA GLU A 71 -9.54 3.50 2.74
C GLU A 71 -9.68 3.81 4.23
N PHE A 72 -8.54 3.84 4.94
CA PHE A 72 -8.52 4.15 6.37
C PHE A 72 -9.08 5.55 6.66
N ARG A 73 -8.65 6.55 5.90
CA ARG A 73 -9.09 7.95 6.03
C ARG A 73 -10.54 8.14 5.57
N ARG A 74 -11.05 7.31 4.65
CA ARG A 74 -12.47 7.31 4.27
C ARG A 74 -13.38 6.76 5.36
N ARG A 75 -12.90 5.80 6.16
CA ARG A 75 -13.67 5.17 7.24
C ARG A 75 -13.61 5.88 8.58
N THR A 76 -12.68 6.83 8.74
CA THR A 76 -12.36 7.39 10.04
C THR A 76 -12.32 8.91 10.01
N ASP A 77 -13.08 9.56 10.90
CA ASP A 77 -13.17 11.02 10.94
C ASP A 77 -11.89 11.68 11.47
N PHE A 78 -11.08 10.95 12.25
CA PHE A 78 -9.93 11.50 12.96
C PHE A 78 -8.72 11.82 12.06
N CYS A 79 -8.66 11.20 10.88
CA CYS A 79 -7.51 11.32 9.96
C CYS A 79 -7.88 12.00 8.63
N TYR A 80 -9.11 12.52 8.53
CA TYR A 80 -9.66 13.05 7.28
C TYR A 80 -8.95 14.33 6.81
N GLN A 81 -8.61 15.23 7.74
CA GLN A 81 -8.10 16.57 7.41
C GLN A 81 -6.57 16.65 7.17
N GLY A 82 -5.81 15.61 7.50
CA GLY A 82 -4.34 15.62 7.37
C GLY A 82 -3.84 15.47 5.92
N ASP A 83 -2.54 15.62 5.68
CA ASP A 83 -1.95 15.24 4.39
C ASP A 83 -1.68 13.72 4.38
N TRP A 84 -2.16 13.03 3.36
CA TRP A 84 -1.95 11.59 3.20
C TRP A 84 -0.45 11.27 2.99
N TYR A 85 0.30 12.17 2.38
CA TYR A 85 1.72 12.00 2.14
C TYR A 85 2.49 12.07 3.46
N VAL A 86 2.14 13.03 4.33
CA VAL A 86 2.71 13.13 5.68
C VAL A 86 2.43 11.86 6.50
N GLN A 87 1.21 11.32 6.40
CA GLN A 87 0.88 10.05 7.05
C GLN A 87 1.73 8.90 6.50
N ALA A 88 1.89 8.80 5.18
CA ALA A 88 2.74 7.80 4.54
C ALA A 88 4.21 7.91 4.99
N SER A 89 4.75 9.14 5.07
CA SER A 89 6.11 9.41 5.53
C SER A 89 6.34 8.91 6.95
N ARG A 90 5.41 9.16 7.87
CA ARG A 90 5.52 8.68 9.26
C ARG A 90 5.48 7.16 9.38
N ILE A 91 4.69 6.48 8.56
CA ILE A 91 4.71 5.01 8.48
C ILE A 91 6.03 4.52 7.90
N ALA A 92 6.57 5.21 6.88
CA ALA A 92 7.83 4.85 6.24
C ALA A 92 9.06 4.98 7.17
N ASP A 93 8.98 5.87 8.17
CA ASP A 93 10.03 6.12 9.16
C ASP A 93 10.21 4.96 10.17
N TYR A 94 9.28 4.00 10.22
CA TYR A 94 9.49 2.79 11.03
C TYR A 94 10.68 1.99 10.50
N PRO A 95 11.58 1.50 11.37
CA PRO A 95 12.73 0.74 10.94
C PRO A 95 12.30 -0.60 10.33
N GLU A 96 12.77 -0.88 9.11
CA GLU A 96 12.47 -2.13 8.39
C GLU A 96 12.91 -3.38 9.16
N TYR A 97 13.96 -3.23 9.99
CA TYR A 97 14.52 -4.29 10.84
C TYR A 97 13.90 -4.36 12.25
N ALA A 98 12.80 -3.64 12.51
CA ALA A 98 12.10 -3.77 13.78
C ALA A 98 11.73 -5.25 14.03
N GLU A 99 12.16 -5.79 15.16
CA GLU A 99 11.75 -7.13 15.60
C GLU A 99 10.23 -7.19 15.82
N GLN A 100 9.63 -6.05 16.18
CA GLN A 100 8.21 -5.94 16.46
C GLN A 100 7.68 -4.59 16.01
N LEU A 101 6.76 -4.60 15.05
CA LEU A 101 5.99 -3.43 14.65
C LEU A 101 4.64 -3.40 15.38
N PRO A 102 4.07 -2.20 15.62
CA PRO A 102 2.66 -2.09 15.97
C PRO A 102 1.79 -2.76 14.90
N ALA A 103 0.62 -3.24 15.29
CA ALA A 103 -0.36 -3.75 14.34
C ALA A 103 -0.73 -2.67 13.30
N VAL A 104 -1.17 -3.11 12.11
CA VAL A 104 -1.53 -2.21 11.01
C VAL A 104 -2.50 -1.10 11.43
N ASP A 105 -3.53 -1.42 12.22
CA ASP A 105 -4.50 -0.42 12.66
C ASP A 105 -3.86 0.64 13.58
N GLU A 106 -2.92 0.21 14.43
CA GLU A 106 -2.19 1.09 15.32
C GLU A 106 -1.19 1.96 14.54
N LEU A 107 -0.48 1.41 13.56
CA LEU A 107 0.36 2.19 12.63
C LEU A 107 -0.45 3.27 11.92
N LEU A 108 -1.63 2.91 11.43
CA LEU A 108 -2.52 3.84 10.73
C LEU A 108 -3.05 4.93 11.66
N LYS A 109 -3.37 4.61 12.91
CA LYS A 109 -3.81 5.59 13.92
C LYS A 109 -2.69 6.53 14.36
N GLN A 110 -1.53 5.99 14.73
CA GLN A 110 -0.40 6.76 15.25
C GLN A 110 0.23 7.67 14.19
N SER A 111 0.19 7.26 12.92
CA SER A 111 0.75 8.06 11.81
C SER A 111 -0.11 9.27 11.45
N CYS A 112 -1.36 9.35 11.89
CA CYS A 112 -2.21 10.51 11.63
C CYS A 112 -1.67 11.76 12.34
N ALA A 113 -1.56 12.86 11.60
CA ALA A 113 -1.21 14.17 12.15
C ALA A 113 -2.46 14.85 12.68
N ILE A 114 -2.40 15.30 13.94
CA ILE A 114 -3.29 16.34 14.47
C ILE A 114 -2.58 17.68 14.26
#